data_AF-A0A1Z9QV21-F1
#
_entry.id   AF-A0A1Z9QV21-F1
#
_cell.length_a   1.000
_cell.length_b   1.000
_cell.length_c   1.000
_cell.angle_alpha   90.00
_cell.angle_beta   90.00
_cell.angle_gamma   90.00
#
_symmetry.space_group_name_H-M   'P 1'
#
loop_
_entity.id
_entity.type
_entity.pdbx_description
1 polymer ?
#
loop_
_entity_poly.entity_id
_entity_poly.type
_entity_poly.pdbx_seq_one_letter_code
_entity_poly.pdbx_strand_id
1 'polypeptide(L)'
;MKQLIDAASGQRLLLSVETADSFWTRFRGLQFRRQLPIDSGIVLTPCSSLHTCFMRFPIDVIMLDDEQLVLEHRRNIQPWRFVFCPKRTSSVIETRVDAVVDLTGKHVAWRKTK
;
A
#
# COMPACT_ATOMS: atom_id res chain seq x y z
N MET A 1 10.41 7.36 6.99
CA MET A 1 9.70 7.31 5.70
C MET A 1 10.61 6.70 4.64
N LYS A 2 10.05 5.95 3.70
CA LYS A 2 10.80 5.29 2.61
C LYS A 2 10.12 5.54 1.27
N GLN A 3 10.86 5.40 0.17
CA GLN A 3 10.33 5.49 -1.18
C GLN A 3 10.03 4.09 -1.73
N LEU A 4 8.97 3.99 -2.52
CA LEU A 4 8.69 2.81 -3.34
C LEU A 4 9.30 3.06 -4.72
N ILE A 5 10.12 2.12 -5.19
CA ILE A 5 10.70 2.17 -6.52
C ILE A 5 10.40 0.88 -7.28
N ASP A 6 10.33 0.98 -8.60
CA ASP A 6 10.34 -0.19 -9.48
C ASP A 6 11.74 -0.83 -9.43
N ALA A 7 11.82 -2.13 -9.17
CA ALA A 7 13.09 -2.80 -8.93
C ALA A 7 13.95 -2.93 -10.20
N ALA A 8 13.31 -2.99 -11.39
CA ALA A 8 14.00 -3.19 -12.66
C ALA A 8 14.58 -1.88 -13.21
N SER A 9 13.81 -0.79 -13.14
CA SER A 9 14.15 0.51 -13.71
C SER A 9 14.70 1.52 -12.69
N GLY A 10 14.50 1.28 -11.40
CA GLY A 10 14.78 2.26 -10.34
C GLY A 10 13.85 3.47 -10.35
N GLN A 11 12.80 3.46 -11.18
CA GLN A 11 11.81 4.53 -11.27
C GLN A 11 11.11 4.72 -9.92
N ARG A 12 10.92 5.97 -9.50
CA ARG A 12 10.14 6.29 -8.30
C ARG A 12 8.66 6.08 -8.58
N LEU A 13 8.04 5.21 -7.78
CA LEU A 13 6.60 4.94 -7.82
C LEU A 13 5.87 5.75 -6.75
N LEU A 14 6.39 5.78 -5.52
CA LEU A 14 5.88 6.64 -4.43
C LEU A 14 7.05 7.35 -3.74
N LEU A 15 6.86 8.64 -3.44
CA LEU A 15 7.88 9.50 -2.86
C LEU A 15 7.95 9.39 -1.33
N SER A 16 6.82 9.09 -0.68
CA SER A 16 6.77 8.96 0.77
C SER A 16 5.84 7.83 1.20
N VAL A 17 6.40 6.76 1.73
CA VAL A 17 5.68 5.63 2.28
C VAL A 17 5.97 5.54 3.78
N GLU A 18 4.92 5.68 4.57
CA GLU A 18 4.93 5.44 6.01
C GLU A 18 4.88 3.94 6.28
N THR A 19 5.57 3.44 7.31
CA THR A 19 5.48 2.04 7.73
C THR A 19 4.55 1.96 8.94
N ALA A 20 3.56 1.07 8.89
CA ALA A 20 2.73 0.67 10.01
C ALA A 20 2.99 -0.80 10.34
N ASP A 21 3.76 -1.04 11.41
CA ASP A 21 4.24 -2.35 11.83
C ASP A 21 3.75 -2.79 13.23
N SER A 22 3.25 -1.86 14.04
CA SER A 22 2.61 -2.16 15.32
C SER A 22 1.11 -2.41 15.17
N PHE A 23 0.51 -3.16 16.09
CA PHE A 23 -0.92 -3.47 16.07
C PHE A 23 -1.80 -2.22 15.91
N TRP A 24 -1.51 -1.15 16.67
CA TRP A 24 -2.27 0.10 16.62
C TRP A 24 -2.05 0.89 15.34
N THR A 25 -0.82 0.95 14.82
CA THR A 25 -0.55 1.66 13.55
C THR A 25 -1.16 0.91 12.37
N ARG A 26 -1.15 -0.42 12.40
CA ARG A 26 -1.82 -1.29 11.42
C ARG A 26 -3.34 -1.16 11.46
N PHE A 27 -3.93 -1.20 12.66
CA PHE A 27 -5.38 -1.03 12.83
C PHE A 27 -5.84 0.32 12.29
N ARG A 28 -5.09 1.40 12.62
CA ARG A 28 -5.43 2.75 12.19
C ARG A 28 -5.24 2.96 10.70
N GLY A 29 -4.14 2.50 10.09
CA GLY A 29 -3.85 2.74 8.66
C GLY A 29 -4.13 4.19 8.22
N LEU A 30 -4.97 4.33 7.18
CA LEU A 30 -5.50 5.60 6.70
C LEU A 30 -6.83 6.05 7.35
N GLN A 31 -7.35 5.32 8.33
CA GLN A 31 -8.59 5.68 9.04
C GLN A 31 -8.51 7.09 9.61
N PHE A 32 -9.63 7.81 9.53
CA PHE A 32 -9.79 9.19 9.98
C PHE A 32 -8.91 10.24 9.29
N ARG A 33 -8.04 9.87 8.33
CA ARG A 33 -7.34 10.86 7.50
C ARG A 33 -8.35 11.53 6.56
N ARG A 34 -8.18 12.83 6.32
CA ARG A 34 -9.03 13.61 5.39
C ARG A 34 -8.62 13.40 3.94
N GLN A 35 -7.33 13.21 3.70
CA GLN A 35 -6.72 13.01 2.38
C GLN A 35 -5.36 12.34 2.54
N LEU A 36 -4.87 11.75 1.44
CA LEU A 36 -3.50 11.27 1.29
C LEU A 36 -2.86 12.00 0.09
N PRO A 37 -1.64 12.56 0.23
CA PRO A 37 -0.94 13.18 -0.90
C PRO A 37 -0.74 12.19 -2.05
N ILE A 38 -0.67 12.71 -3.29
CA ILE A 38 -0.71 11.88 -4.49
C ILE A 38 0.46 10.89 -4.58
N ASP A 39 1.65 11.30 -4.16
CA ASP A 39 2.87 10.47 -4.21
C ASP A 39 3.16 9.79 -2.87
N SER A 40 2.13 9.56 -2.06
CA SER A 40 2.28 9.02 -0.71
C SER A 40 1.47 7.75 -0.49
N GLY A 41 1.95 6.92 0.44
CA GLY A 41 1.31 5.68 0.81
C GLY A 41 1.60 5.31 2.26
N ILE A 42 0.92 4.27 2.73
CA ILE A 42 1.27 3.58 3.97
C ILE A 42 1.42 2.09 3.67
N VAL A 43 2.50 1.49 4.16
CA VAL A 43 2.67 0.03 4.11
C VAL A 43 2.29 -0.57 5.45
N LEU A 44 1.32 -1.48 5.42
CA LEU A 44 0.89 -2.30 6.53
C LEU A 44 1.67 -3.62 6.48
N THR A 45 2.43 -3.94 7.53
CA THR A 45 3.19 -5.19 7.60
C THR A 45 3.29 -5.72 9.03
N PRO A 46 3.03 -7.01 9.29
CA PRO A 46 2.49 -8.00 8.37
C PRO A 46 0.99 -7.74 8.08
N CYS A 47 0.50 -8.08 6.89
CA CYS A 47 -0.90 -7.88 6.52
C CYS A 47 -1.39 -8.91 5.49
N SER A 48 -2.44 -9.65 5.82
CA SER A 48 -3.07 -10.65 4.95
C SER A 48 -4.55 -10.36 4.63
N SER A 49 -5.12 -9.35 5.27
CA SER A 49 -6.44 -8.80 4.97
C SER A 49 -6.52 -7.38 5.51
N LEU A 50 -7.40 -6.56 4.94
CA LEU A 50 -7.64 -5.20 5.39
C LEU A 50 -9.12 -4.85 5.28
N HIS A 51 -9.50 -3.79 5.97
CA HIS A 51 -10.82 -3.17 5.84
C HIS A 51 -10.66 -1.69 5.51
N THR A 52 -11.63 -1.13 4.80
CA THR A 52 -11.74 0.31 4.57
C THR A 52 -12.82 0.95 5.44
N CYS A 53 -13.17 0.31 6.57
CA CYS A 53 -14.07 0.88 7.58
C CYS A 53 -13.48 2.19 8.13
N PHE A 54 -14.33 3.20 8.34
CA PHE A 54 -13.94 4.54 8.81
C PHE A 54 -13.01 5.34 7.87
N MET A 55 -12.85 4.90 6.62
CA MET A 55 -12.22 5.70 5.58
C MET A 55 -13.19 6.73 5.01
N ARG A 56 -12.66 7.86 4.56
CA ARG A 56 -13.43 8.98 3.98
C ARG A 56 -13.33 9.09 2.47
N PHE A 57 -12.43 8.32 1.86
CA PHE A 57 -12.10 8.36 0.44
C PHE A 57 -11.71 6.95 -0.04
N PRO A 58 -11.89 6.64 -1.33
CA PRO A 58 -11.44 5.37 -1.89
C PRO A 58 -9.91 5.33 -2.00
N ILE A 59 -9.36 4.12 -2.02
CA ILE A 59 -7.91 3.87 -2.10
C ILE A 59 -7.55 2.80 -3.12
N ASP A 60 -6.31 2.84 -3.59
CA ASP A 60 -5.68 1.73 -4.30
C ASP A 60 -4.83 0.93 -3.30
N VAL A 61 -4.82 -0.38 -3.47
CA VAL A 61 -4.17 -1.35 -2.57
C VAL A 61 -3.25 -2.25 -3.38
N ILE A 62 -1.97 -2.25 -3.03
CA ILE A 62 -0.93 -3.05 -3.66
C ILE A 62 -0.50 -4.13 -2.67
N MET A 63 -0.67 -5.41 -3.03
CA MET A 63 -0.43 -6.55 -2.15
C MET A 63 0.89 -7.21 -2.55
N LEU A 64 1.81 -7.32 -1.60
CA LEU A 64 3.17 -7.81 -1.81
C LEU A 64 3.40 -9.13 -1.09
N ASP A 65 4.23 -10.00 -1.66
CA ASP A 65 4.82 -11.13 -0.93
C ASP A 65 6.13 -10.76 -0.23
N ASP A 66 6.74 -11.74 0.46
CA ASP A 66 8.01 -11.56 1.18
C ASP A 66 9.18 -11.15 0.26
N GLU A 67 9.12 -11.51 -1.02
CA GLU A 67 10.14 -11.20 -2.03
C GLU A 67 9.90 -9.84 -2.72
N GLN A 68 8.91 -9.07 -2.25
CA GLN A 68 8.50 -7.79 -2.83
C GLN A 68 7.93 -7.91 -4.25
N LEU A 69 7.39 -9.06 -4.61
CA LEU A 69 6.59 -9.24 -5.80
C LEU A 69 5.17 -8.73 -5.55
N VAL A 70 4.65 -7.91 -6.46
CA VAL A 70 3.25 -7.48 -6.43
C VAL A 70 2.35 -8.62 -6.89
N LEU A 71 1.67 -9.25 -5.94
CA LEU A 71 0.72 -10.33 -6.19
C LEU A 71 -0.57 -9.81 -6.83
N GLU A 72 -1.06 -8.66 -6.36
CA GLU A 72 -2.29 -8.06 -6.85
C GLU A 72 -2.29 -6.55 -6.59
N HIS A 73 -2.79 -5.77 -7.55
CA HIS A 73 -3.08 -4.35 -7.38
C HIS A 73 -4.59 -4.10 -7.54
N ARG A 74 -5.30 -3.92 -6.43
CA ARG A 74 -6.73 -3.61 -6.42
C ARG A 74 -6.95 -2.11 -6.42
N ARG A 75 -7.75 -1.63 -7.36
CA ARG A 75 -7.97 -0.21 -7.58
C ARG A 75 -9.34 0.25 -7.09
N ASN A 76 -9.41 1.51 -6.67
CA ASN A 76 -10.62 2.24 -6.32
C ASN A 76 -11.51 1.50 -5.29
N ILE A 77 -10.89 0.92 -4.25
CA ILE A 77 -11.60 0.25 -3.16
C ILE A 77 -12.34 1.32 -2.35
N GLN A 78 -13.67 1.22 -2.36
CA GLN A 78 -14.54 2.16 -1.65
C GLN A 78 -14.43 1.98 -0.13
N PRO A 79 -14.73 3.03 0.66
CA PRO A 79 -14.95 2.90 2.09
C PRO A 79 -15.97 1.82 2.45
N TRP A 80 -15.84 1.27 3.67
CA TRP A 80 -16.74 0.24 4.20
C TRP A 80 -16.73 -1.07 3.40
N ARG A 81 -15.53 -1.56 3.09
CA ARG A 81 -15.29 -2.87 2.45
C ARG A 81 -14.31 -3.69 3.26
N PHE A 82 -14.45 -5.01 3.15
CA PHE A 82 -13.46 -5.96 3.62
C PHE A 82 -12.77 -6.57 2.39
N VAL A 83 -11.44 -6.60 2.43
CA VAL A 83 -10.60 -7.05 1.32
C VAL A 83 -9.71 -8.17 1.83
N PHE A 84 -9.91 -9.35 1.26
CA PHE A 84 -9.03 -10.50 1.48
C PHE A 84 -7.90 -10.47 0.46
N CYS A 85 -6.67 -10.55 0.96
CA CYS A 85 -5.49 -10.58 0.10
C CYS A 85 -5.25 -12.00 -0.43
N PRO A 86 -4.56 -12.15 -1.59
CA PRO A 86 -4.08 -13.44 -2.07
C PRO A 86 -3.24 -14.18 -1.02
N LYS A 87 -3.20 -15.51 -1.14
CA LYS A 87 -2.26 -16.34 -0.37
C LYS A 87 -0.83 -15.83 -0.63
N ARG A 88 0.02 -15.90 0.41
CA ARG A 88 1.41 -15.40 0.43
C ARG A 88 1.57 -13.88 0.54
N THR A 89 0.49 -13.10 0.63
CA THR A 89 0.62 -11.67 0.93
C THR A 89 1.26 -11.51 2.31
N SER A 90 2.41 -10.84 2.34
CA SER A 90 3.14 -10.50 3.57
C SER A 90 2.85 -9.07 4.01
N SER A 91 2.67 -8.16 3.06
CA SER A 91 2.46 -6.75 3.31
C SER A 91 1.56 -6.11 2.26
N VAL A 92 0.97 -4.98 2.63
CA VAL A 92 0.03 -4.25 1.78
C VAL A 92 0.35 -2.77 1.79
N ILE A 93 0.36 -2.13 0.63
CA ILE A 93 0.52 -0.69 0.49
C ILE A 93 -0.83 -0.06 0.15
N GLU A 94 -1.33 0.82 1.02
CA GLU A 94 -2.49 1.66 0.75
C GLU A 94 -2.03 2.99 0.17
N THR A 95 -2.66 3.41 -0.93
CA THR A 95 -2.32 4.64 -1.66
C THR A 95 -3.58 5.38 -2.07
N ARG A 96 -3.42 6.61 -2.57
CA ARG A 96 -4.52 7.30 -3.24
C ARG A 96 -4.88 6.54 -4.52
N VAL A 97 -6.15 6.56 -4.90
CA VAL A 97 -6.57 6.06 -6.22
C VAL A 97 -5.73 6.70 -7.33
N ASP A 98 -5.26 5.86 -8.25
CA ASP A 98 -4.44 6.27 -9.40
C ASP A 98 -3.07 6.87 -9.05
N ALA A 99 -2.55 6.66 -7.83
CA ALA A 99 -1.22 7.12 -7.45
C ALA A 99 -0.10 6.49 -8.31
N VAL A 100 -0.29 5.24 -8.73
CA VAL A 100 0.64 4.50 -9.60
C VAL A 100 -0.14 3.72 -10.65
N VAL A 101 0.55 3.39 -11.75
CA VAL A 101 0.05 2.45 -12.76
C VAL A 101 -0.11 1.04 -12.18
N ASP A 102 -0.78 0.14 -12.89
CA ASP A 102 -0.82 -1.26 -12.47
C ASP A 102 0.60 -1.84 -12.35
N LEU A 103 0.84 -2.49 -11.21
CA LEU A 103 2.13 -3.07 -10.84
C LEU A 103 2.04 -4.58 -10.71
N THR A 104 0.88 -5.20 -10.95
CA THR A 104 0.69 -6.65 -10.81
C THR A 104 1.77 -7.42 -11.59
N GLY A 105 2.45 -8.33 -10.90
CA GLY A 105 3.55 -9.13 -11.44
C GLY A 105 4.91 -8.43 -11.49
N LYS A 106 5.02 -7.18 -11.05
CA LYS A 106 6.31 -6.46 -10.96
C LYS A 106 6.96 -6.63 -9.60
N HIS A 107 8.29 -6.57 -9.58
CA HIS A 107 9.06 -6.44 -8.35
C HIS A 107 9.24 -4.97 -7.99
N VAL A 108 9.02 -4.66 -6.72
CA VAL A 108 9.26 -3.33 -6.16
C VAL A 108 10.39 -3.39 -5.14
N ALA A 109 11.00 -2.25 -4.86
CA ALA A 109 12.02 -2.15 -3.84
C ALA A 109 11.81 -0.90 -2.97
N TRP A 110 12.40 -0.95 -1.77
CA TRP A 110 12.38 0.17 -0.83
C TRP A 110 13.68 0.94 -0.91
N ARG A 111 13.58 2.26 -1.12
CA ARG A 111 14.73 3.16 -0.99
C ARG A 111 14.57 4.00 0.27
N LYS A 112 15.58 4.01 1.13
CA LYS A 112 15.60 4.87 2.32
C LYS A 112 15.68 6.33 1.87
N THR A 113 14.80 7.16 2.43
CA THR A 113 14.90 8.62 2.35
C THR A 113 15.71 9.09 3.55
N LYS A 114 16.69 9.98 3.31
CA LYS A 114 17.40 10.70 4.38
C LYS A 114 16.48 11.72 5.03
#